data_AF-A0A7X4Y726-F1
#
_entry.id   AF-A0A7X4Y726-F1
#
_cell.length_a   1.000
_cell.length_b   1.000
_cell.length_c   1.000
_cell.angle_alpha   90.00
_cell.angle_beta   90.00
_cell.angle_gamma   90.00
#
_symmetry.space_group_name_H-M   'P 1'
#
loop_
_entity.id
_entity.type
_entity.pdbx_description
1 polymer ?
#
loop_
_entity_poly.entity_id
_entity_poly.type
_entity_poly.pdbx_seq_one_letter_code
_entity_poly.pdbx_strand_id
1 'polypeptide(L)'
;MSPGFLGLAVATVLALTPLTLRAWRRAWARRRWRALGPILELSPFPSSTRVLLAGRYRGHPVEVSLLRTGASRLRLTLGVKLPQDFALFPQGWGLRWRGASKERDIQVGQSALDAAFLIRGANPAAVIRLLGEPVVRDALRQLQARGAPFQLQGQELTASPRGSLSEESIRELLRDLAGVASALQSTAENHRALAASAREAVQDSSPATGTVLTVSDRRDLDFQRFVRIREEFSRRLALHNTVVFAGGVVGLLGGGLWLFLRRAPPPDGWDLAGVPFAAGFICASLTSMVSTYFHLLCPGCGNNLRDFDNTDSDGSPTLSLDRCPHCDVWLR
;
A
#
# COMPACT_ATOMS: atom_id res chain seq x y z
N MET A 1 22.43 43.43 -1.69
CA MET A 1 21.38 42.38 -1.74
C MET A 1 20.75 42.31 -0.37
N SER A 2 19.42 42.48 -0.23
CA SER A 2 18.80 42.46 1.10
C SER A 2 18.82 41.02 1.66
N PRO A 3 19.07 40.86 2.98
CA PRO A 3 19.13 39.55 3.63
C PRO A 3 17.81 38.77 3.49
N GLY A 4 16.68 39.45 3.30
CA GLY A 4 15.39 38.83 2.97
C GLY A 4 15.38 38.03 1.66
N PHE A 5 16.06 38.50 0.60
CA PHE A 5 16.16 37.74 -0.66
C PHE A 5 17.03 36.48 -0.52
N LEU A 6 18.09 36.56 0.30
CA LEU A 6 18.95 35.41 0.62
C LEU A 6 18.19 34.35 1.43
N GLY A 7 17.41 34.77 2.44
CA GLY A 7 16.55 33.86 3.21
C GLY A 7 15.47 33.18 2.36
N LEU A 8 14.85 33.94 1.45
CA LEU A 8 13.81 33.42 0.56
C LEU A 8 14.40 32.46 -0.50
N ALA A 9 15.60 32.74 -1.01
CA ALA A 9 16.33 31.83 -1.90
C ALA A 9 16.71 30.53 -1.19
N VAL A 10 17.25 30.59 0.03
CA VAL A 10 17.60 29.40 0.82
C VAL A 10 16.35 28.57 1.16
N ALA A 11 15.26 29.21 1.58
CA ALA A 11 13.99 28.53 1.86
C ALA A 11 13.41 27.85 0.59
N THR A 12 13.50 28.52 -0.57
CA THR A 12 13.04 27.96 -1.85
C THR A 12 13.91 26.78 -2.29
N VAL A 13 15.24 26.87 -2.14
CA VAL A 13 16.15 25.75 -2.40
C VAL A 13 15.85 24.57 -1.48
N LEU A 14 15.70 24.79 -0.17
CA LEU A 14 15.39 23.73 0.78
C LEU A 14 14.01 23.09 0.52
N ALA A 15 13.01 23.87 0.11
CA ALA A 15 11.69 23.38 -0.24
C ALA A 15 11.67 22.58 -1.55
N LEU A 16 12.47 22.98 -2.56
CA LEU A 16 12.55 22.31 -3.86
C LEU A 16 13.49 21.10 -3.85
N THR A 17 14.50 21.07 -2.97
CA THR A 17 15.48 19.97 -2.83
C THR A 17 14.84 18.58 -2.71
N PRO A 18 13.82 18.33 -1.87
CA PRO A 18 13.19 17.00 -1.81
C PRO A 18 12.45 16.63 -3.10
N LEU A 19 11.88 17.60 -3.82
CA LEU A 19 11.20 17.36 -5.09
C LEU A 19 12.19 17.05 -6.21
N THR A 20 13.29 17.80 -6.28
CA THR A 20 14.36 17.56 -7.26
C THR A 20 15.07 16.23 -6.99
N LEU A 21 15.36 15.90 -5.73
CA LEU A 21 15.92 14.59 -5.36
C LEU A 21 14.98 13.44 -5.72
N ARG A 22 13.66 13.58 -5.49
CA ARG A 22 12.67 12.56 -5.88
C ARG A 22 12.60 12.40 -7.40
N ALA A 23 12.57 13.51 -8.14
CA ALA A 23 12.57 13.49 -9.60
C ALA A 23 13.84 12.84 -10.15
N TRP A 24 15.00 13.19 -9.59
CA TRP A 24 16.29 12.60 -9.93
C TRP A 24 16.33 11.09 -9.64
N ARG A 25 15.92 10.66 -8.43
CA ARG A 25 15.84 9.24 -8.07
C ARG A 25 14.94 8.45 -9.01
N ARG A 26 13.77 9.02 -9.37
CA ARG A 26 12.83 8.38 -10.29
C ARG A 26 13.41 8.29 -11.70
N ALA A 27 14.08 9.33 -12.18
CA ALA A 27 14.75 9.32 -13.48
C ALA A 27 15.91 8.31 -13.52
N TRP A 28 16.72 8.25 -12.46
CA TRP A 28 17.80 7.29 -12.31
C TRP A 28 17.28 5.85 -12.30
N ALA A 29 16.28 5.54 -11.46
CA ALA A 29 15.68 4.21 -11.38
C ALA A 29 15.06 3.80 -12.71
N ARG A 30 14.36 4.71 -13.39
CA ARG A 30 13.79 4.48 -14.73
C ARG A 30 14.85 4.14 -15.76
N ARG A 31 15.96 4.88 -15.81
CA ARG A 31 17.08 4.57 -16.72
C ARG A 31 17.68 3.20 -16.39
N ARG A 32 17.86 2.90 -15.11
CA ARG A 32 18.48 1.64 -14.69
C ARG A 32 17.61 0.44 -15.02
N TRP A 33 16.31 0.51 -14.75
CA TRP A 33 15.38 -0.53 -15.17
C TRP A 33 15.30 -0.70 -16.68
N ARG A 34 15.30 0.39 -17.47
CA ARG A 34 15.32 0.27 -18.95
C ARG A 34 16.57 -0.45 -19.46
N ALA A 35 17.72 -0.25 -18.81
CA ALA A 35 18.94 -0.99 -19.13
C ALA A 35 18.85 -2.47 -18.72
N LEU A 36 18.18 -2.77 -17.60
CA LEU A 36 17.97 -4.14 -17.13
C LEU A 36 16.87 -4.89 -17.90
N GLY A 37 15.90 -4.17 -18.47
CA GLY A 37 14.77 -4.73 -19.22
C GLY A 37 15.16 -5.84 -20.20
N PRO A 38 16.03 -5.57 -21.20
CA PRO A 38 16.43 -6.60 -22.16
C PRO A 38 17.17 -7.78 -21.51
N ILE A 39 17.95 -7.54 -20.47
CA ILE A 39 18.72 -8.58 -19.75
C ILE A 39 17.81 -9.51 -18.93
N LEU A 40 16.66 -9.00 -18.52
CA LEU A 40 15.63 -9.73 -17.77
C LEU A 40 14.48 -10.22 -18.67
N GLU A 41 14.59 -10.05 -19.99
CA GLU A 41 13.53 -10.35 -20.97
C GLU A 41 12.20 -9.61 -20.68
N LEU A 42 12.28 -8.42 -20.08
CA LEU A 42 11.15 -7.56 -19.77
C LEU A 42 11.04 -6.43 -20.80
N SER A 43 9.86 -6.29 -21.37
CA SER A 43 9.59 -5.29 -22.41
C SER A 43 9.02 -4.00 -21.81
N PRO A 44 9.30 -2.82 -22.40
CA PRO A 44 8.65 -1.57 -22.02
C PRO A 44 7.13 -1.68 -22.12
N PHE A 45 6.41 -1.20 -21.10
CA PHE A 45 4.95 -1.19 -21.12
C PHE A 45 4.44 0.15 -21.67
N PRO A 46 3.81 0.20 -22.85
CA PRO A 46 3.55 1.46 -23.56
C PRO A 46 2.36 2.25 -22.98
N SER A 47 1.43 1.60 -22.28
CA SER A 47 0.13 2.18 -21.93
C SER A 47 0.00 2.68 -20.48
N SER A 48 1.07 2.64 -19.67
CA SER A 48 1.00 3.06 -18.25
C SER A 48 2.10 4.04 -17.86
N THR A 49 1.73 5.08 -17.12
CA THR A 49 2.68 6.00 -16.47
C THR A 49 3.31 5.40 -15.20
N ARG A 50 2.73 4.32 -14.67
CA ARG A 50 3.13 3.64 -13.43
C ARG A 50 3.93 2.36 -13.71
N VAL A 51 3.46 1.52 -14.64
CA VAL A 51 4.16 0.31 -15.07
C VAL A 51 5.24 0.70 -16.07
N LEU A 52 6.48 0.32 -15.78
CA LEU A 52 7.63 0.63 -16.61
C LEU A 52 7.95 -0.52 -17.56
N LEU A 53 7.97 -1.74 -17.03
CA LEU A 53 8.30 -2.96 -17.76
C LEU A 53 7.29 -4.04 -17.43
N ALA A 54 7.01 -4.90 -18.39
CA ALA A 54 6.21 -6.11 -18.21
C ALA A 54 6.80 -7.25 -19.04
N GLY A 55 6.62 -8.48 -18.59
CA GLY A 55 7.10 -9.66 -19.29
C GLY A 55 6.74 -10.93 -18.53
N ARG A 56 7.51 -11.98 -18.76
CA ARG A 56 7.38 -13.24 -18.02
C ARG A 56 8.74 -13.64 -17.49
N TYR A 57 8.75 -14.20 -16.28
CA TYR A 57 9.95 -14.78 -15.70
C TYR A 57 9.62 -16.17 -15.18
N ARG A 58 10.28 -17.20 -15.73
CA ARG A 58 10.03 -18.61 -15.40
C ARG A 58 8.54 -18.99 -15.48
N GLY A 59 7.85 -18.52 -16.51
CA GLY A 59 6.43 -18.78 -16.74
C GLY A 59 5.46 -17.80 -16.05
N HIS A 60 5.89 -17.07 -15.02
CA HIS A 60 5.05 -16.15 -14.27
C HIS A 60 5.01 -14.75 -14.89
N PRO A 61 3.83 -14.12 -15.06
CA PRO A 61 3.73 -12.72 -15.45
C PRO A 61 4.40 -11.80 -14.41
N VAL A 62 5.33 -10.97 -14.86
CA VAL A 62 6.06 -10.02 -14.02
C VAL A 62 5.86 -8.60 -14.55
N GLU A 63 5.62 -7.69 -13.63
CA GLU A 63 5.53 -6.26 -13.87
C GLU A 63 6.48 -5.50 -12.95
N VAL A 64 7.10 -4.46 -13.50
CA VAL A 64 7.93 -3.52 -12.77
C VAL A 64 7.25 -2.17 -12.80
N SER A 65 6.96 -1.62 -11.63
CA SER A 65 6.38 -0.29 -11.48
C SER A 65 7.25 0.63 -10.62
N LEU A 66 7.12 1.93 -10.86
CA LEU A 66 7.80 2.96 -10.06
C LEU A 66 6.77 3.72 -9.22
N LEU A 67 6.97 3.71 -7.90
CA LEU A 67 6.20 4.53 -6.98
C LEU A 67 6.55 6.01 -7.15
N ARG A 68 5.65 6.91 -6.69
CA ARG A 68 5.89 8.36 -6.72
C ARG A 68 7.17 8.78 -5.96
N THR A 69 7.59 7.98 -4.98
CA THR A 69 8.82 8.18 -4.20
C THR A 69 10.10 7.85 -4.98
N GLY A 70 9.99 7.23 -6.16
CA GLY A 70 11.12 6.69 -6.91
C GLY A 70 11.49 5.25 -6.53
N ALA A 71 10.84 4.68 -5.50
CA ALA A 71 11.00 3.28 -5.15
C ALA A 71 10.42 2.37 -6.24
N SER A 72 11.07 1.24 -6.47
CA SER A 72 10.62 0.24 -7.44
C SER A 72 9.76 -0.81 -6.76
N ARG A 73 8.76 -1.32 -7.47
CA ARG A 73 7.91 -2.42 -7.04
C ARG A 73 7.89 -3.46 -8.15
N LEU A 74 8.31 -4.67 -7.80
CA LEU A 74 8.13 -5.87 -8.61
C LEU A 74 6.79 -6.49 -8.23
N ARG A 75 5.99 -6.85 -9.23
CA ARG A 75 4.74 -7.58 -9.06
C ARG A 75 4.81 -8.84 -9.91
N LEU A 76 4.56 -9.98 -9.29
CA LEU A 76 4.48 -11.28 -9.93
C LEU A 76 3.07 -11.82 -9.68
N THR A 77 2.39 -12.22 -10.75
CA THR A 77 1.01 -12.74 -10.68
C THR A 77 1.02 -14.25 -10.72
N LEU A 78 0.34 -14.90 -9.77
CA LEU A 78 0.18 -16.35 -9.75
C LEU A 78 -0.90 -16.77 -10.75
N GLY A 79 -0.69 -17.89 -11.45
CA GLY A 79 -1.66 -18.44 -12.41
C GLY A 79 -2.82 -19.19 -11.75
N VAL A 80 -2.78 -19.36 -10.42
CA VAL A 80 -3.75 -20.13 -9.65
C VAL A 80 -4.42 -19.24 -8.61
N LYS A 81 -5.72 -19.42 -8.39
CA LYS A 81 -6.38 -18.77 -7.25
C LYS A 81 -5.77 -19.30 -5.94
N LEU A 82 -5.56 -18.46 -4.93
CA LEU A 82 -5.21 -18.91 -3.59
C LEU A 82 -6.49 -19.03 -2.74
N PRO A 83 -6.42 -19.54 -1.49
CA PRO A 83 -7.58 -19.50 -0.59
C PRO A 83 -8.17 -18.10 -0.50
N GLN A 84 -9.49 -18.01 -0.32
CA GLN A 84 -10.19 -16.72 -0.32
C GLN A 84 -9.61 -15.78 0.75
N ASP A 85 -9.39 -14.53 0.35
CA ASP A 85 -8.79 -13.46 1.16
C ASP A 85 -7.42 -13.81 1.74
N PHE A 86 -6.71 -14.76 1.11
CA PHE A 86 -5.37 -15.11 1.53
C PHE A 86 -4.40 -13.94 1.33
N ALA A 87 -3.69 -13.60 2.42
CA ALA A 87 -2.66 -12.60 2.37
C ALA A 87 -1.53 -12.90 3.37
N LEU A 88 -0.31 -12.55 2.99
CA LEU A 88 0.89 -12.60 3.80
C LEU A 88 1.55 -11.23 3.81
N PHE A 89 1.71 -10.66 5.00
CA PHE A 89 2.42 -9.40 5.20
C PHE A 89 3.61 -9.62 6.12
N PRO A 90 4.78 -9.03 5.85
CA PRO A 90 5.98 -9.28 6.66
C PRO A 90 5.84 -8.56 8.01
N GLN A 91 6.01 -9.25 9.14
CA GLN A 91 6.07 -8.64 10.47
C GLN A 91 7.47 -8.06 10.72
N GLY A 92 7.57 -6.73 10.89
CA GLY A 92 8.84 -6.07 11.20
C GLY A 92 8.91 -4.57 10.82
N TRP A 93 9.71 -3.81 11.60
CA TRP A 93 10.12 -2.37 11.61
C TRP A 93 9.28 -1.23 11.00
N GLY A 94 8.20 -1.47 10.27
CA GLY A 94 7.32 -0.43 9.70
C GLY A 94 5.83 -0.59 10.02
N LEU A 95 5.40 -1.76 10.51
CA LEU A 95 3.99 -2.03 10.83
C LEU A 95 3.56 -1.54 12.22
N ARG A 96 4.51 -1.26 13.13
CA ARG A 96 4.20 -0.64 14.44
C ARG A 96 3.60 0.77 14.32
N TRP A 97 3.79 1.45 13.18
CA TRP A 97 3.30 2.81 12.94
C TRP A 97 1.98 2.88 12.17
N ARG A 98 1.43 1.75 11.69
CA ARG A 98 0.24 1.72 10.84
C ARG A 98 -0.86 0.86 11.43
N GLY A 99 -1.41 1.21 12.60
CA GLY A 99 -2.75 0.79 13.05
C GLY A 99 -3.18 -0.68 12.91
N ALA A 100 -2.25 -1.62 12.68
CA ALA A 100 -2.53 -3.01 12.31
C ALA A 100 -2.89 -3.87 13.52
N SER A 101 -3.04 -3.25 14.69
CA SER A 101 -3.21 -3.89 15.99
C SER A 101 -4.62 -4.43 16.25
N LYS A 102 -5.48 -4.59 15.24
CA LYS A 102 -6.84 -5.12 15.40
C LYS A 102 -7.21 -6.21 14.39
N GLU A 103 -6.29 -6.63 13.53
CA GLU A 103 -6.59 -7.61 12.49
C GLU A 103 -6.24 -9.02 12.96
N ARG A 104 -7.17 -9.97 12.77
CA ARG A 104 -7.03 -11.36 13.24
C ARG A 104 -5.97 -12.06 12.42
N ASP A 105 -4.83 -12.29 13.04
CA ASP A 105 -3.75 -13.11 12.52
C ASP A 105 -4.12 -14.60 12.65
N ILE A 106 -3.83 -15.39 11.62
CA ILE A 106 -4.03 -16.84 11.66
C ILE A 106 -2.74 -17.47 12.15
N GLN A 107 -2.77 -18.07 13.33
CA GLN A 107 -1.66 -18.89 13.81
C GLN A 107 -1.60 -20.18 13.00
N VAL A 108 -0.49 -20.38 12.28
CA VAL A 108 -0.26 -21.58 11.47
C VAL A 108 0.36 -22.71 12.29
N GLY A 109 0.78 -22.41 13.53
CA GLY A 109 1.42 -23.38 14.41
C GLY A 109 2.89 -23.57 14.08
N GLN A 110 3.49 -22.57 13.42
CA GLN A 110 4.90 -22.56 13.06
C GLN A 110 5.54 -21.27 13.53
N SER A 111 6.22 -21.34 14.67
CA SER A 111 6.82 -20.18 15.35
C SER A 111 7.63 -19.27 14.42
N ALA A 112 8.40 -19.84 13.49
CA ALA A 112 9.21 -19.06 12.55
C ALA A 112 8.36 -18.27 11.53
N LEU A 113 7.27 -18.84 11.02
CA LEU A 113 6.37 -18.14 10.09
C LEU A 113 5.46 -17.16 10.82
N ASP A 114 4.90 -17.58 11.95
CA ASP A 114 4.00 -16.77 12.77
C ASP A 114 4.71 -15.52 13.34
N ALA A 115 6.03 -15.61 13.60
CA ALA A 115 6.84 -14.45 13.99
C ALA A 115 7.25 -13.56 12.80
N ALA A 116 7.30 -14.12 11.59
CA ALA A 116 7.81 -13.45 10.41
C ALA A 116 6.70 -12.79 9.57
N PHE A 117 5.47 -13.29 9.64
CA PHE A 117 4.38 -12.89 8.77
C PHE A 117 3.06 -12.72 9.53
N LEU A 118 2.28 -11.73 9.13
CA LEU A 118 0.88 -11.59 9.48
C LEU A 118 0.09 -12.27 8.38
N ILE A 119 -0.64 -13.31 8.76
CA ILE A 119 -1.27 -14.28 7.88
C ILE A 119 -2.78 -14.09 7.95
N ARG A 120 -3.42 -13.95 6.79
CA ARG A 120 -4.87 -13.75 6.68
C ARG A 120 -5.48 -14.73 5.70
N GLY A 121 -6.78 -14.99 5.88
CA GLY A 121 -7.59 -15.79 4.97
C GLY A 121 -8.99 -16.01 5.54
N ALA A 122 -9.98 -16.13 4.65
CA ALA A 122 -11.35 -16.42 5.04
C ALA A 122 -11.51 -17.86 5.59
N ASN A 123 -10.64 -18.77 5.17
CA ASN A 123 -10.63 -20.17 5.62
C ASN A 123 -9.27 -20.52 6.26
N PRO A 124 -9.16 -20.45 7.61
CA PRO A 124 -7.93 -20.74 8.32
C PRO A 124 -7.37 -22.14 8.05
N ALA A 125 -8.23 -23.17 8.01
CA ALA A 125 -7.77 -24.54 7.78
C ALA A 125 -7.11 -24.73 6.40
N ALA A 126 -7.63 -24.07 5.36
CA ALA A 126 -7.03 -24.10 4.03
C ALA A 126 -5.68 -23.37 4.00
N VAL A 127 -5.56 -22.24 4.70
CA VAL A 127 -4.32 -21.48 4.80
C VAL A 127 -3.25 -22.25 5.58
N ILE A 128 -3.61 -22.83 6.73
CA ILE A 128 -2.72 -23.64 7.56
C ILE A 128 -2.19 -24.83 6.75
N ARG A 129 -3.07 -25.49 5.98
CA ARG A 129 -2.66 -26.61 5.11
C ARG A 129 -1.71 -26.17 4.01
N LEU A 130 -2.00 -25.07 3.32
CA LEU A 130 -1.15 -24.51 2.26
C LEU A 130 0.25 -24.15 2.78
N LEU A 131 0.31 -23.51 3.95
CA LEU A 131 1.57 -23.08 4.58
C LEU A 131 2.25 -24.20 5.40
N GLY A 132 1.55 -25.30 5.66
CA GLY A 132 2.10 -26.50 6.27
C GLY A 132 3.07 -27.24 5.37
N GLU A 133 2.95 -27.05 4.05
CA GLU A 133 3.66 -27.80 3.03
C GLU A 133 5.14 -27.40 2.95
N PRO A 134 6.08 -28.37 3.05
CA PRO A 134 7.50 -28.09 3.22
C PRO A 134 8.06 -27.19 2.11
N VAL A 135 7.68 -27.44 0.86
CA VAL A 135 8.14 -26.67 -0.31
C VAL A 135 7.75 -25.20 -0.21
N VAL A 136 6.54 -24.89 0.27
CA VAL A 136 6.07 -23.50 0.44
C VAL A 136 6.84 -22.82 1.56
N ARG A 137 7.05 -23.51 2.68
CA ARG A 137 7.79 -22.98 3.83
C ARG A 137 9.23 -22.65 3.49
N ASP A 138 9.91 -23.57 2.80
CA ASP A 138 11.32 -23.43 2.47
C ASP A 138 11.52 -22.26 1.51
N ALA A 139 10.62 -22.11 0.52
CA ALA A 139 10.62 -20.95 -0.37
C ALA A 139 10.39 -19.63 0.38
N LEU A 140 9.43 -19.58 1.31
CA LEU A 140 9.16 -18.39 2.12
C LEU A 140 10.33 -18.02 3.04
N ARG A 141 10.98 -19.03 3.66
CA ARG A 141 12.17 -18.84 4.50
C ARG A 141 13.35 -18.32 3.69
N GLN A 142 13.58 -18.85 2.49
CA GLN A 142 14.63 -18.38 1.60
C GLN A 142 14.42 -16.89 1.24
N LEU A 143 13.18 -16.53 0.86
CA LEU A 143 12.85 -15.14 0.53
C LEU A 143 12.99 -14.23 1.76
N GLN A 144 12.60 -14.70 2.95
CA GLN A 144 12.77 -13.97 4.21
C GLN A 144 14.24 -13.73 4.55
N ALA A 145 15.10 -14.74 4.38
CA ALA A 145 16.54 -14.64 4.65
C ALA A 145 17.23 -13.57 3.79
N ARG A 146 16.64 -13.21 2.63
CA ARG A 146 17.10 -12.08 1.79
C ARG A 146 16.82 -10.71 2.42
N GLY A 147 15.87 -10.60 3.34
CA GLY A 147 15.48 -9.32 3.95
C GLY A 147 14.77 -8.36 2.99
N ALA A 148 14.31 -8.85 1.84
CA ALA A 148 13.51 -8.08 0.90
C ALA A 148 12.06 -8.02 1.39
N PRO A 149 11.47 -6.82 1.59
CA PRO A 149 10.09 -6.71 1.99
C PRO A 149 9.22 -7.16 0.83
N PHE A 150 8.47 -8.23 1.05
CA PHE A 150 7.47 -8.73 0.12
C PHE A 150 6.12 -8.84 0.80
N GLN A 151 5.05 -8.79 0.02
CA GLN A 151 3.69 -9.02 0.47
C GLN A 151 2.99 -9.88 -0.58
N LEU A 152 2.12 -10.77 -0.13
CA LEU A 152 1.24 -11.56 -0.97
C LEU A 152 -0.19 -11.15 -0.65
N GLN A 153 -0.98 -10.81 -1.66
CA GLN A 153 -2.40 -10.53 -1.49
C GLN A 153 -3.18 -11.12 -2.66
N GLY A 154 -4.09 -12.04 -2.38
CA GLY A 154 -4.82 -12.75 -3.43
C GLY A 154 -3.88 -13.56 -4.31
N GLN A 155 -3.71 -13.15 -5.57
CA GLN A 155 -2.83 -13.81 -6.56
C GLN A 155 -1.61 -12.96 -6.91
N GLU A 156 -1.34 -11.90 -6.15
CA GLU A 156 -0.27 -10.97 -6.45
C GLU A 156 0.81 -11.04 -5.38
N LEU A 157 2.00 -11.46 -5.80
CA LEU A 157 3.21 -11.40 -4.99
C LEU A 157 3.96 -10.12 -5.36
N THR A 158 4.10 -9.21 -4.41
CA THR A 158 4.78 -7.93 -4.65
C THR A 158 5.96 -7.75 -3.72
N ALA A 159 7.06 -7.25 -4.26
CA ALA A 159 8.28 -6.99 -3.51
C ALA A 159 8.90 -5.66 -3.92
N SER A 160 9.59 -5.01 -2.98
CA SER A 160 10.36 -3.80 -3.26
C SER A 160 11.84 -4.11 -3.16
N PRO A 161 12.60 -4.12 -4.29
CA PRO A 161 14.04 -4.32 -4.22
C PRO A 161 14.67 -3.23 -3.34
N ARG A 162 15.47 -3.65 -2.36
CA ARG A 162 16.22 -2.77 -1.46
C ARG A 162 17.65 -2.63 -1.97
N GLY A 163 18.22 -1.44 -1.83
CA GLY A 163 19.62 -1.20 -2.18
C GLY A 163 19.84 -0.89 -3.66
N SER A 164 20.92 -1.43 -4.22
CA SER A 164 21.33 -1.19 -5.62
C SER A 164 20.45 -1.97 -6.61
N LEU A 165 20.06 -1.32 -7.70
CA LEU A 165 19.43 -1.97 -8.84
C LEU A 165 20.52 -2.63 -9.71
N SER A 166 21.25 -3.60 -9.15
CA SER A 166 22.18 -4.44 -9.89
C SER A 166 21.45 -5.60 -10.56
N GLU A 167 21.97 -6.06 -11.68
CA GLU A 167 21.41 -7.19 -12.42
C GLU A 167 21.31 -8.45 -11.54
N GLU A 168 22.40 -8.79 -10.85
CA GLU A 168 22.49 -9.96 -9.99
C GLU A 168 21.45 -9.93 -8.87
N SER A 169 21.33 -8.81 -8.15
CA SER A 169 20.36 -8.66 -7.06
C SER A 169 18.92 -8.79 -7.55
N ILE A 170 18.60 -8.20 -8.70
CA ILE A 170 17.25 -8.28 -9.27
C ILE A 170 16.96 -9.70 -9.79
N ARG A 171 17.92 -10.36 -10.45
CA ARG A 171 17.74 -11.73 -10.95
C ARG A 171 17.57 -12.72 -9.81
N GLU A 172 18.33 -12.57 -8.73
CA GLU A 172 18.15 -13.36 -7.51
C GLU A 172 16.78 -13.13 -6.88
N LEU A 173 16.38 -11.87 -6.70
CA LEU A 173 15.07 -11.55 -6.14
C LEU A 173 13.93 -12.12 -7.00
N LEU A 174 14.01 -12.01 -8.32
CA LEU A 174 13.03 -12.62 -9.22
C LEU A 174 13.05 -14.15 -9.14
N ARG A 175 14.23 -14.77 -8.97
CA ARG A 175 14.36 -16.22 -8.76
C ARG A 175 13.66 -16.67 -7.48
N ASP A 176 13.88 -15.97 -6.37
CA ASP A 176 13.27 -16.29 -5.07
C ASP A 176 11.75 -16.06 -5.11
N LEU A 177 11.29 -14.95 -5.70
CA LEU A 177 9.86 -14.67 -5.88
C LEU A 177 9.18 -15.72 -6.76
N ALA A 178 9.81 -16.11 -7.86
CA ALA A 178 9.30 -17.18 -8.73
C ALA A 178 9.31 -18.54 -8.00
N GLY A 179 10.29 -18.80 -7.14
CA GLY A 179 10.33 -19.99 -6.29
C GLY A 179 9.12 -20.06 -5.36
N VAL A 180 8.81 -18.96 -4.66
CA VAL A 180 7.60 -18.86 -3.82
C VAL A 180 6.33 -18.99 -4.64
N ALA A 181 6.24 -18.32 -5.79
CA ALA A 181 5.06 -18.38 -6.65
C ALA A 181 4.81 -19.79 -7.19
N SER A 182 5.85 -20.47 -7.67
CA SER A 182 5.75 -21.86 -8.13
C SER A 182 5.37 -22.81 -7.00
N ALA A 183 5.96 -22.67 -5.81
CA ALA A 183 5.62 -23.51 -4.66
C ALA A 183 4.16 -23.34 -4.24
N LEU A 184 3.69 -22.09 -4.10
CA LEU A 184 2.29 -21.80 -3.82
C LEU A 184 1.36 -22.34 -4.91
N GLN A 185 1.78 -22.21 -6.17
CA GLN A 185 0.98 -22.65 -7.30
C GLN A 185 0.81 -24.16 -7.34
N SER A 186 1.92 -24.92 -7.32
CA SER A 186 1.90 -26.37 -7.35
C SER A 186 1.13 -26.95 -6.16
N THR A 187 1.29 -26.36 -4.97
CA THR A 187 0.59 -26.84 -3.77
C THR A 187 -0.91 -26.55 -3.84
N ALA A 188 -1.31 -25.35 -4.29
CA ALA A 188 -2.72 -25.03 -4.43
C ALA A 188 -3.42 -25.88 -5.51
N GLU A 189 -2.72 -26.18 -6.61
CA GLU A 189 -3.22 -27.08 -7.66
C GLU A 189 -3.36 -28.52 -7.12
N ASN A 190 -2.35 -29.04 -6.42
CA ASN A 190 -2.41 -30.36 -5.80
C ASN A 190 -3.56 -30.47 -4.79
N HIS A 191 -3.73 -29.47 -3.92
CA HIS A 191 -4.83 -29.47 -2.94
C HIS A 191 -6.21 -29.42 -3.60
N ARG A 192 -6.33 -28.75 -4.75
CA ARG A 192 -7.57 -28.76 -5.54
C ARG A 192 -7.83 -30.09 -6.20
N ALA A 193 -6.81 -30.71 -6.78
CA ALA A 193 -6.92 -32.04 -7.38
C ALA A 193 -7.39 -33.06 -6.33
N LEU A 194 -6.78 -33.05 -5.14
CA LEU A 194 -7.19 -33.90 -4.02
C LEU A 194 -8.61 -33.61 -3.52
N ALA A 195 -9.01 -32.33 -3.47
CA ALA A 195 -10.36 -31.96 -3.08
C ALA A 195 -11.41 -32.36 -4.14
N ALA A 196 -11.06 -32.31 -5.42
CA ALA A 196 -11.92 -32.76 -6.51
C ALA A 196 -12.11 -34.28 -6.46
N SER A 197 -11.01 -35.04 -6.36
CA SER A 197 -11.08 -36.51 -6.25
C SER A 197 -11.84 -36.98 -5.01
N ALA A 198 -11.70 -36.27 -3.87
CA ALA A 198 -12.45 -36.57 -2.67
C ALA A 198 -13.96 -36.30 -2.83
N ARG A 199 -14.35 -35.26 -3.59
CA ARG A 199 -15.77 -34.99 -3.88
C ARG A 199 -16.37 -36.02 -4.81
N GLU A 200 -15.63 -36.46 -5.82
CA GLU A 200 -16.05 -37.54 -6.71
C GLU A 200 -16.29 -38.84 -5.92
N ALA A 201 -15.35 -39.22 -5.05
CA ALA A 201 -15.49 -40.39 -4.18
C ALA A 201 -16.69 -40.30 -3.21
N VAL A 202 -17.03 -39.09 -2.74
CA VAL A 202 -18.20 -38.87 -1.86
C VAL A 202 -19.50 -38.78 -2.65
N GLN A 203 -19.50 -38.30 -3.90
CA GLN A 203 -20.72 -38.32 -4.75
C GLN A 203 -21.17 -39.75 -5.08
N ASP A 204 -20.25 -40.71 -5.11
CA ASP A 204 -20.55 -42.14 -5.25
C ASP A 204 -21.08 -42.79 -3.95
N SER A 205 -21.14 -42.05 -2.83
CA SER A 205 -21.68 -42.51 -1.56
C SER A 205 -22.83 -41.62 -1.07
N SER A 206 -24.01 -42.21 -0.84
CA SER A 206 -25.23 -41.50 -0.42
C SER A 206 -24.98 -40.53 0.75
N PRO A 207 -25.49 -39.28 0.68
CA PRO A 207 -25.10 -38.25 1.64
C PRO A 207 -25.68 -38.51 3.02
N ALA A 208 -24.82 -38.47 4.05
CA ALA A 208 -25.24 -38.38 5.44
C ALA A 208 -25.77 -36.97 5.75
N THR A 209 -27.00 -36.93 6.24
CA THR A 209 -27.76 -35.74 6.62
C THR A 209 -27.07 -34.97 7.76
N GLY A 210 -26.21 -34.01 7.41
CA GLY A 210 -25.62 -33.06 8.36
C GLY A 210 -26.26 -31.69 8.21
N THR A 211 -26.82 -31.17 9.30
CA THR A 211 -27.42 -29.83 9.40
C THR A 211 -26.42 -28.74 9.02
N VAL A 212 -26.67 -28.12 7.86
CA VAL A 212 -25.96 -26.92 7.38
C VAL A 212 -26.44 -25.72 8.19
N LEU A 213 -25.52 -25.03 8.85
CA LEU A 213 -25.79 -23.73 9.48
C LEU A 213 -26.38 -22.77 8.43
N THR A 214 -27.52 -22.18 8.75
CA THR A 214 -28.30 -21.36 7.84
C THR A 214 -27.57 -20.06 7.48
N VAL A 215 -27.75 -19.64 6.22
CA VAL A 215 -27.13 -18.45 5.59
C VAL A 215 -27.43 -17.14 6.35
N SER A 216 -28.44 -17.15 7.22
CA SER A 216 -28.94 -16.02 8.01
C SER A 216 -27.91 -15.49 9.01
N ASP A 217 -27.25 -16.36 9.78
CA ASP A 217 -26.28 -15.96 10.84
C ASP A 217 -25.01 -15.29 10.27
N ARG A 218 -24.70 -15.57 9.00
CA ARG A 218 -23.53 -14.99 8.33
C ARG A 218 -23.77 -13.54 7.89
N ARG A 219 -25.02 -13.13 7.65
CA ARG A 219 -25.37 -11.77 7.17
C ARG A 219 -25.36 -10.74 8.30
N ASP A 220 -25.75 -11.11 9.52
CA ASP A 220 -25.81 -10.17 10.65
C ASP A 220 -24.42 -9.74 11.16
N LEU A 221 -23.45 -10.65 11.10
CA LEU A 221 -22.04 -10.35 11.44
C LEU A 221 -21.40 -9.36 10.44
N ASP A 222 -21.75 -9.44 9.16
CA ASP A 222 -21.25 -8.53 8.14
C ASP A 222 -21.89 -7.13 8.26
N PHE A 223 -23.17 -7.05 8.65
CA PHE A 223 -23.86 -5.78 8.87
C PHE A 223 -23.32 -4.99 10.07
N GLN A 224 -23.07 -5.63 11.21
CA GLN A 224 -22.48 -4.94 12.37
C GLN A 224 -21.06 -4.44 12.10
N ARG A 225 -20.28 -5.19 11.31
CA ARG A 225 -18.94 -4.80 10.89
C ARG A 225 -18.97 -3.60 9.96
N PHE A 226 -19.95 -3.55 9.07
CA PHE A 226 -20.20 -2.44 8.16
C PHE A 226 -20.56 -1.14 8.89
N VAL A 227 -21.51 -1.19 9.84
CA VAL A 227 -21.92 -0.01 10.62
C VAL A 227 -20.73 0.60 11.37
N ARG A 228 -19.88 -0.25 11.97
CA ARG A 228 -18.68 0.19 12.70
C ARG A 228 -17.65 0.85 11.79
N ILE A 229 -17.46 0.34 10.56
CA ILE A 229 -16.54 0.94 9.58
C ILE A 229 -17.02 2.32 9.16
N ARG A 230 -18.34 2.47 8.93
CA ARG A 230 -18.97 3.75 8.55
C ARG A 230 -18.86 4.81 9.64
N GLU A 231 -19.07 4.45 10.90
CA GLU A 231 -18.91 5.38 12.05
C GLU A 231 -17.46 5.85 12.20
N GLU A 232 -16.50 4.92 12.11
CA GLU A 232 -15.08 5.24 12.24
C GLU A 232 -14.59 6.12 11.09
N PHE A 233 -15.07 5.90 9.87
CA PHE A 233 -14.77 6.77 8.73
C PHE A 233 -15.37 8.18 8.92
N SER A 234 -16.64 8.25 9.31
CA SER A 234 -17.34 9.53 9.55
C SER A 234 -16.63 10.36 10.62
N ARG A 235 -16.17 9.71 11.70
CA ARG A 235 -15.39 10.35 12.76
C ARG A 235 -14.04 10.87 12.25
N ARG A 236 -13.32 10.09 11.44
CA ARG A 236 -12.02 10.49 10.87
C ARG A 236 -12.15 11.62 9.86
N LEU A 237 -13.20 11.60 9.04
CA LEU A 237 -13.50 12.66 8.09
C LEU A 237 -13.86 13.96 8.81
N ALA A 238 -14.65 13.88 9.89
CA ALA A 238 -14.94 15.03 10.73
C ALA A 238 -13.64 15.62 11.31
N LEU A 239 -12.78 14.80 11.92
CA LEU A 239 -11.48 15.24 12.44
C LEU A 239 -10.58 15.86 11.36
N HIS A 240 -10.53 15.26 10.17
CA HIS A 240 -9.79 15.79 9.02
C HIS A 240 -10.25 17.21 8.69
N ASN A 241 -11.55 17.38 8.52
CA ASN A 241 -12.15 18.67 8.18
C ASN A 241 -11.88 19.70 9.28
N THR A 242 -12.03 19.34 10.56
CA THR A 242 -11.76 20.26 11.68
C THR A 242 -10.30 20.70 11.72
N VAL A 243 -9.36 19.78 11.51
CA VAL A 243 -7.92 20.06 11.52
C VAL A 243 -7.51 20.93 10.33
N VAL A 244 -8.02 20.63 9.13
CA VAL A 244 -7.75 21.43 7.92
C VAL A 244 -8.33 22.83 8.08
N PHE A 245 -9.56 22.95 8.58
CA PHE A 245 -10.22 24.23 8.80
C PHE A 245 -9.50 25.07 9.87
N ALA A 246 -9.15 24.48 11.01
CA ALA A 246 -8.39 25.15 12.06
C ALA A 246 -7.01 25.61 11.57
N GLY A 247 -6.30 24.77 10.80
CA GLY A 247 -5.01 25.13 10.20
C GLY A 247 -5.13 26.28 9.19
N GLY A 248 -6.20 26.30 8.39
CA GLY A 248 -6.51 27.38 7.47
C GLY A 248 -6.81 28.70 8.17
N VAL A 249 -7.62 28.67 9.24
CA VAL A 249 -7.97 29.86 10.05
C VAL A 249 -6.74 30.44 10.75
N VAL A 250 -5.89 29.60 11.36
CA VAL A 250 -4.64 30.06 12.00
C VAL A 250 -3.68 30.65 10.97
N GLY A 251 -3.58 30.05 9.78
CA GLY A 251 -2.79 30.61 8.68
C GLY A 251 -3.29 31.97 8.20
N LEU A 252 -4.61 32.14 8.05
CA LEU A 252 -5.24 33.40 7.65
C LEU A 252 -5.11 34.49 8.72
N LEU A 253 -5.34 34.16 10.00
CA LEU A 253 -5.18 35.11 11.11
C LEU A 253 -3.72 35.52 11.31
N GLY A 254 -2.78 34.57 11.17
CA GLY A 254 -1.34 34.86 11.22
C GLY A 254 -0.89 35.76 10.06
N GLY A 255 -1.38 35.51 8.84
CA GLY A 255 -1.12 36.35 7.67
C GLY A 255 -1.76 37.74 7.77
N GLY A 256 -3.00 37.82 8.29
CA GLY A 256 -3.72 39.07 8.52
C GLY A 256 -3.08 39.94 9.61
N LEU A 257 -2.69 39.35 10.74
CA LEU A 257 -1.97 40.02 11.82
C LEU A 257 -0.60 40.53 11.33
N TRP A 258 0.10 39.75 10.51
CA TRP A 258 1.36 40.17 9.92
C TRP A 258 1.18 41.36 8.96
N LEU A 259 0.17 41.32 8.08
CA LEU A 259 -0.16 42.46 7.19
C LEU A 259 -0.55 43.71 7.99
N PHE A 260 -1.25 43.54 9.12
CA PHE A 260 -1.62 44.63 10.02
C PHE A 260 -0.39 45.24 10.72
N LEU A 261 0.51 44.41 11.24
CA LEU A 261 1.76 44.85 11.87
C LEU A 261 2.73 45.53 10.89
N ARG A 262 2.65 45.19 9.60
CA ARG A 262 3.46 45.83 8.53
C ARG A 262 3.08 47.29 8.24
N ARG A 263 1.95 47.78 8.76
CA ARG A 263 1.59 49.21 8.69
C ARG A 263 2.34 50.08 9.70
N ALA A 264 2.99 49.48 10.70
CA ALA A 264 3.92 50.20 11.58
C ALA A 264 5.34 50.14 10.98
N PRO A 265 6.18 51.19 11.17
CA PRO A 265 7.58 51.14 10.75
C PRO A 265 8.25 49.94 11.42
N PRO A 266 8.92 49.05 10.65
CA PRO A 266 9.54 47.87 11.22
C PRO A 266 10.62 48.30 12.21
N PRO A 267 10.73 47.67 13.40
CA PRO A 267 11.86 47.91 14.29
C PRO A 267 13.16 47.56 13.57
N ASP A 268 14.16 48.43 13.70
CA ASP A 268 15.45 48.26 13.03
C ASP A 268 16.03 46.86 13.27
N GLY A 269 16.38 46.16 12.19
CA GLY A 269 16.96 44.81 12.22
C GLY A 269 15.99 43.65 11.98
N TRP A 270 14.68 43.89 11.85
CA TRP A 270 13.68 42.84 11.58
C TRP A 270 13.42 42.64 10.08
N ASP A 271 14.40 42.12 9.35
CA ASP A 271 14.27 41.80 7.92
C ASP A 271 13.70 40.37 7.68
N LEU A 272 12.74 39.94 8.51
CA LEU A 272 12.07 38.63 8.47
C LEU A 272 10.66 38.70 7.85
N ALA A 273 10.44 39.66 6.95
CA ALA A 273 9.14 40.02 6.33
C ALA A 273 8.45 38.91 5.50
N GLY A 274 8.81 37.65 5.64
CA GLY A 274 8.12 36.52 5.01
C GLY A 274 8.19 35.21 5.80
N VAL A 275 9.01 35.15 6.86
CA VAL A 275 9.23 33.92 7.63
C VAL A 275 7.99 33.46 8.40
N PRO A 276 7.20 34.34 9.05
CA PRO A 276 5.97 33.92 9.73
C PRO A 276 4.91 33.39 8.75
N PHE A 277 4.77 34.05 7.59
CA PHE A 277 3.82 33.65 6.55
C PHE A 277 4.23 32.31 5.92
N ALA A 278 5.51 32.15 5.57
CA ALA A 278 6.06 30.91 5.04
C ALA A 278 5.94 29.77 6.06
N ALA A 279 6.24 30.01 7.34
CA ALA A 279 6.09 29.03 8.41
C ALA A 279 4.63 28.62 8.62
N GLY A 280 3.69 29.57 8.59
CA GLY A 280 2.26 29.30 8.68
C GLY A 280 1.75 28.47 7.50
N PHE A 281 2.15 28.82 6.27
CA PHE A 281 1.78 28.07 5.07
C PHE A 281 2.40 26.67 5.04
N ILE A 282 3.67 26.53 5.46
CA ILE A 282 4.34 25.23 5.57
C ILE A 282 3.65 24.37 6.64
N CYS A 283 3.33 24.91 7.80
CA CYS A 283 2.57 24.20 8.83
C CYS A 283 1.18 23.80 8.35
N ALA A 284 0.42 24.69 7.72
CA ALA A 284 -0.91 24.35 7.19
C ALA A 284 -0.83 23.29 6.08
N SER A 285 0.17 23.37 5.21
CA SER A 285 0.41 22.39 4.14
C SER A 285 0.84 21.04 4.68
N LEU A 286 1.73 21.01 5.68
CA LEU A 286 2.15 19.78 6.36
C LEU A 286 1.01 19.17 7.15
N THR A 287 0.25 19.96 7.90
CA THR A 287 -0.91 19.49 8.65
C THR A 287 -2.00 18.98 7.71
N SER A 288 -2.25 19.63 6.58
CA SER A 288 -3.16 19.11 5.53
C SER A 288 -2.63 17.80 4.93
N MET A 289 -1.34 17.73 4.60
CA MET A 289 -0.71 16.52 4.04
C MET A 289 -0.75 15.34 5.02
N VAL A 290 -0.40 15.58 6.29
CA VAL A 290 -0.44 14.61 7.40
C VAL A 290 -1.88 14.19 7.66
N SER A 291 -2.80 15.15 7.77
CA SER A 291 -4.23 14.88 7.99
C SER A 291 -4.82 14.06 6.84
N THR A 292 -4.50 14.38 5.58
CA THR A 292 -4.89 13.59 4.40
C THR A 292 -4.32 12.18 4.48
N TYR A 293 -3.04 12.05 4.86
CA TYR A 293 -2.34 10.78 4.91
C TYR A 293 -2.89 9.84 6.01
N PHE A 294 -3.36 10.38 7.13
CA PHE A 294 -3.85 9.59 8.26
C PHE A 294 -5.37 9.43 8.31
N HIS A 295 -6.14 10.40 7.81
CA HIS A 295 -7.60 10.42 8.00
C HIS A 295 -8.43 10.06 6.74
N LEU A 296 -7.85 10.11 5.53
CA LEU A 296 -8.53 9.71 4.27
C LEU A 296 -8.17 8.30 3.81
N LEU A 297 -7.84 7.42 4.76
CA LEU A 297 -7.64 6.00 4.51
C LEU A 297 -8.97 5.26 4.69
N CYS A 298 -9.27 4.35 3.76
CA CYS A 298 -10.38 3.42 3.93
C CYS A 298 -10.19 2.61 5.22
N PRO A 299 -11.16 2.58 6.16
CA PRO A 299 -11.02 1.81 7.39
C PRO A 299 -11.07 0.29 7.13
N GLY A 300 -11.62 -0.14 6.00
CA GLY A 300 -11.70 -1.55 5.60
C GLY A 300 -10.37 -2.09 5.05
N CYS A 301 -9.75 -1.40 4.09
CA CYS A 301 -8.53 -1.88 3.41
C CYS A 301 -7.27 -1.06 3.68
N GLY A 302 -7.36 0.06 4.40
CA GLY A 302 -6.23 0.94 4.70
C GLY A 302 -5.68 1.71 3.49
N ASN A 303 -6.30 1.61 2.31
CA ASN A 303 -5.87 2.33 1.11
C ASN A 303 -6.35 3.78 1.12
N ASN A 304 -5.56 4.65 0.48
CA ASN A 304 -5.87 6.07 0.37
C ASN A 304 -6.97 6.31 -0.67
N LEU A 305 -8.08 6.89 -0.25
CA LEU A 305 -9.26 7.12 -1.09
C LEU A 305 -9.08 8.27 -2.10
N ARG A 306 -8.03 9.07 -1.96
CA ARG A 306 -7.73 10.22 -2.84
C ARG A 306 -7.28 9.82 -4.25
N ASP A 307 -7.00 8.54 -4.50
CA ASP A 307 -6.53 8.06 -5.79
C ASP A 307 -7.64 7.98 -6.87
N PHE A 308 -8.92 8.13 -6.52
CA PHE A 308 -10.06 8.06 -7.44
C PHE A 308 -10.75 9.40 -7.75
N ASP A 309 -10.41 10.46 -7.01
CA ASP A 309 -11.07 11.78 -7.09
C ASP A 309 -10.51 12.69 -8.21
N ASN A 310 -9.69 12.14 -9.13
CA ASN A 310 -9.00 12.91 -10.18
C ASN A 310 -9.19 12.34 -11.59
N THR A 311 -10.15 11.44 -11.80
CA THR A 311 -10.40 10.83 -13.11
C THR A 311 -11.57 11.42 -13.89
N ASP A 312 -12.43 12.24 -13.27
CA ASP A 312 -13.47 12.96 -14.00
C ASP A 312 -13.03 14.40 -14.26
N SER A 313 -12.95 14.74 -15.54
CA SER A 313 -12.36 15.95 -16.10
C SER A 313 -13.16 17.24 -15.86
N ASP A 314 -14.25 17.20 -15.08
CA ASP A 314 -15.14 18.33 -14.88
C ASP A 314 -15.18 18.77 -13.40
N GLY A 315 -14.11 19.44 -12.97
CA GLY A 315 -14.12 20.65 -12.15
C GLY A 315 -14.91 20.73 -10.84
N SER A 316 -15.54 19.67 -10.34
CA SER A 316 -16.28 19.68 -9.06
C SER A 316 -15.81 18.54 -8.17
N PRO A 317 -15.37 18.80 -6.92
CA PRO A 317 -15.03 17.75 -5.97
C PRO A 317 -16.31 17.09 -5.48
N THR A 318 -16.84 16.14 -6.25
CA THR A 318 -17.96 15.31 -5.80
C THR A 318 -17.45 14.27 -4.81
N LEU A 319 -17.52 14.60 -3.52
CA LEU A 319 -17.47 13.67 -2.39
C LEU A 319 -18.66 12.69 -2.40
N SER A 320 -18.82 11.92 -3.49
CA SER A 320 -19.76 10.80 -3.63
C SER A 320 -19.00 9.48 -3.73
N LEU A 321 -18.04 9.25 -2.82
CA LEU A 321 -17.47 7.93 -2.59
C LEU A 321 -18.38 7.18 -1.60
N ASP A 322 -19.56 6.77 -2.06
CA ASP A 322 -20.44 5.90 -1.27
C ASP A 322 -19.80 4.51 -1.07
N ARG A 323 -18.83 4.12 -1.92
CA ARG A 323 -18.06 2.89 -1.80
C ARG A 323 -16.55 3.09 -1.94
N CYS A 324 -15.78 2.26 -1.26
CA CYS A 324 -14.33 2.21 -1.43
C CYS A 324 -13.97 1.48 -2.73
N PRO A 325 -13.25 2.10 -3.66
CA PRO A 325 -12.93 1.49 -4.95
C PRO A 325 -11.90 0.35 -4.87
N HIS A 326 -11.27 0.16 -3.70
CA HIS A 326 -10.26 -0.89 -3.49
C HIS A 326 -10.81 -2.16 -2.83
N CYS A 327 -11.89 -2.04 -2.05
CA CYS A 327 -12.46 -3.18 -1.33
C CYS A 327 -13.99 -3.23 -1.37
N ASP A 328 -14.61 -2.35 -2.15
CA ASP A 328 -16.06 -2.20 -2.37
C ASP A 328 -16.90 -2.02 -1.09
N VAL A 329 -16.24 -1.71 0.04
CA VAL A 329 -16.89 -1.42 1.32
C VAL A 329 -17.61 -0.07 1.23
N TRP A 330 -18.89 0.02 1.60
CA TRP A 330 -19.54 1.33 1.61
C TRP A 330 -19.00 2.23 2.73
N LEU A 331 -18.83 3.50 2.40
CA LEU A 331 -18.26 4.53 3.26
C LEU A 331 -19.31 5.53 3.75
N ARG A 332 -20.51 5.55 3.13
CA ARG A 332 -21.69 6.32 3.53
C ARG A 332 -22.93 5.45 3.55
#